data_AF-A0A2X3KVM0-F1
#
_entry.id   AF-A0A2X3KVM0-F1
#
_cell.length_a   1.000
_cell.length_b   1.000
_cell.length_c   1.000
_cell.angle_alpha   90.00
_cell.angle_beta   90.00
_cell.angle_gamma   90.00
#
_symmetry.space_group_name_H-M   'P 1'
#
loop_
_entity.id
_entity.type
_entity.pdbx_description
1 polymer ?
#
loop_
_entity_poly.entity_id
_entity_poly.type
_entity_poly.pdbx_seq_one_letter_code
_entity_poly.pdbx_strand_id
1 'polypeptide(L)'
;MPDAPMGEWTVRQFLDAVASQDPLPGGGAVAALAGAGAAALLHMVASLALRRTKDPALVASLTAHREQARAQEQRFLDLAADDIAAYRGVTSALTLPRSTPQEKAHRSAALHQALARAAEVPLATARLAADALTLAAAMAPFCPPVARSDLATAVHLARAAAEAAVANVDANALSLDDSPVRRELARARSEVSTAARAQAEAVLAPLEVALQAWLDPP
;
A
#
# COMPACT_ATOMS: atom_id res chain seq x y z
N MET A 1 8.99 14.90 -15.44
CA MET A 1 8.97 14.55 -14.01
C MET A 1 10.19 15.17 -13.33
N PRO A 2 10.13 15.50 -12.03
CA PRO A 2 11.31 15.93 -11.27
C PRO A 2 12.44 14.87 -11.31
N ASP A 3 13.70 15.32 -11.20
CA ASP A 3 14.88 14.44 -11.17
C ASP A 3 15.07 13.72 -9.82
N ALA A 4 14.47 14.25 -8.75
CA ALA A 4 14.50 13.65 -7.42
C ALA A 4 13.73 12.31 -7.38
N PRO A 5 14.09 11.38 -6.47
CA PRO A 5 13.28 10.18 -6.24
C PRO A 5 11.86 10.58 -5.81
N MET A 6 10.86 9.78 -6.18
CA MET A 6 9.45 10.17 -5.97
C MET A 6 9.10 10.44 -4.50
N GLY A 7 9.73 9.75 -3.56
CA GLY A 7 9.54 10.00 -2.13
C GLY A 7 9.96 11.40 -1.66
N GLU A 8 10.72 12.14 -2.48
CA GLU A 8 11.15 13.51 -2.22
C GLU A 8 10.33 14.56 -3.00
N TRP A 9 9.37 14.14 -3.83
CA TRP A 9 8.52 15.08 -4.54
C TRP A 9 7.60 15.79 -3.55
N THR A 10 7.38 17.08 -3.81
CA THR A 10 6.32 17.79 -3.09
C THR A 10 4.96 17.17 -3.42
N VAL A 11 4.02 17.25 -2.49
CA VAL A 11 2.64 16.80 -2.71
C VAL A 11 2.04 17.42 -3.98
N ARG A 12 2.34 18.71 -4.26
CA ARG A 12 1.89 19.39 -5.48
C ARG A 12 2.47 18.75 -6.74
N GLN A 13 3.78 18.52 -6.79
CA GLN A 13 4.42 17.87 -7.95
C GLN A 13 3.86 16.47 -8.21
N PHE A 14 3.63 15.69 -7.14
CA PHE A 14 3.03 14.36 -7.27
C PHE A 14 1.61 14.45 -7.86
N LEU A 15 0.74 15.29 -7.31
CA LEU A 15 -0.64 15.41 -7.78
C LEU A 15 -0.73 15.97 -9.21
N ASP A 16 0.10 16.96 -9.56
CA ASP A 16 0.16 17.50 -10.92
C ASP A 16 0.62 16.42 -11.92
N ALA A 17 1.53 15.53 -11.52
CA ALA A 17 1.97 14.41 -12.35
C ALA A 17 0.87 13.35 -12.52
N VAL A 18 0.17 12.96 -11.45
CA VAL A 18 -0.99 12.04 -11.50
C VAL A 18 -2.09 12.57 -12.40
N ALA A 19 -2.35 13.89 -12.37
CA ALA A 19 -3.40 14.53 -13.17
C ALA A 19 -2.98 14.82 -14.62
N SER A 20 -1.75 14.47 -15.00
CA SER A 20 -1.22 14.78 -16.33
C SER A 20 -1.75 13.84 -17.42
N GLN A 21 -1.33 14.05 -18.67
CA GLN A 21 -1.59 13.14 -19.78
C GLN A 21 -0.59 11.97 -19.85
N ASP A 22 0.45 11.97 -18.99
CA ASP A 22 1.37 10.85 -18.84
C ASP A 22 0.66 9.74 -18.05
N PRO A 23 0.73 8.46 -18.50
CA PRO A 23 0.17 7.34 -17.75
C PRO A 23 0.81 7.11 -16.36
N LEU A 24 1.93 7.78 -16.06
CA LEU A 24 2.64 7.69 -14.79
C LEU A 24 2.77 9.04 -14.07
N PRO A 25 2.70 9.07 -12.73
CA PRO A 25 2.29 8.00 -11.81
C PRO A 25 0.80 7.66 -11.91
N GLY A 26 0.46 6.37 -11.83
CA GLY A 26 -0.91 5.87 -11.93
C GLY A 26 -1.55 5.50 -10.58
N GLY A 27 -2.66 4.76 -10.65
CA GLY A 27 -3.44 4.36 -9.48
C GLY A 27 -2.67 3.48 -8.48
N GLY A 28 -1.74 2.63 -8.95
CA GLY A 28 -0.90 1.79 -8.08
C GLY A 28 0.01 2.63 -7.18
N ALA A 29 0.69 3.63 -7.74
CA ALA A 29 1.51 4.58 -6.99
C ALA A 29 0.68 5.41 -5.98
N VAL A 30 -0.53 5.83 -6.35
CA VAL A 30 -1.46 6.54 -5.42
C VAL A 30 -1.90 5.63 -4.28
N ALA A 31 -2.24 4.37 -4.56
CA ALA A 31 -2.61 3.39 -3.54
C ALA A 31 -1.46 3.17 -2.54
N ALA A 32 -0.23 3.06 -3.03
CA ALA A 32 0.95 2.94 -2.18
C ALA A 32 1.18 4.20 -1.32
N LEU A 33 0.99 5.41 -1.86
CA LEU A 33 1.07 6.65 -1.08
C LEU A 33 -0.02 6.78 0.00
N ALA A 34 -1.24 6.30 -0.26
CA ALA A 34 -2.26 6.20 0.78
C ALA A 34 -1.80 5.27 1.92
N GLY A 35 -1.16 4.14 1.59
CA GLY A 35 -0.52 3.25 2.56
C GLY A 35 0.61 3.92 3.34
N ALA A 36 1.46 4.71 2.68
CA ALA A 36 2.51 5.48 3.34
C ALA A 36 1.93 6.47 4.36
N GLY A 37 0.84 7.17 4.00
CA GLY A 37 0.11 8.04 4.92
C GLY A 37 -0.47 7.30 6.12
N ALA A 38 -1.04 6.11 5.91
CA ALA A 38 -1.49 5.25 7.00
C ALA A 38 -0.34 4.88 7.95
N ALA A 39 0.79 4.42 7.41
CA ALA A 39 1.95 4.04 8.20
C ALA A 39 2.55 5.24 8.98
N ALA A 40 2.60 6.43 8.38
CA ALA A 40 3.04 7.65 9.06
C ALA A 40 2.13 8.03 10.25
N LEU A 41 0.81 7.87 10.11
CA LEU A 41 -0.14 8.07 11.21
C LEU A 41 0.04 7.01 12.31
N LEU A 42 0.28 5.74 11.95
CA LEU A 42 0.60 4.70 12.94
C LEU A 42 1.89 5.03 13.70
N HIS A 43 2.94 5.48 13.01
CA HIS A 43 4.16 5.95 13.67
C HIS A 43 3.88 7.07 14.68
N MET A 44 3.01 8.03 14.32
CA MET A 44 2.58 9.10 15.23
C MET A 44 1.80 8.56 16.44
N VAL A 45 0.82 7.68 16.22
CA VAL A 45 0.02 7.08 17.30
C VAL A 45 0.92 6.33 18.28
N ALA A 46 1.89 5.55 17.80
CA ALA A 46 2.84 4.82 18.64
C ALA A 46 3.70 5.80 19.47
N SER A 47 4.14 6.89 18.84
CA SER A 47 4.91 7.95 19.50
C SER A 47 4.11 8.65 20.60
N LEU A 48 2.82 8.91 20.39
CA LEU A 48 1.95 9.52 21.40
C LEU A 48 1.62 8.54 22.54
N ALA A 49 1.45 7.26 22.24
CA ALA A 49 1.27 6.22 23.25
C ALA A 49 2.51 6.06 24.14
N LEU A 50 3.72 6.05 23.53
CA LEU A 50 5.00 5.97 24.26
C LEU A 50 5.16 7.07 25.31
N ARG A 51 4.71 8.30 25.03
CA ARG A 51 4.77 9.43 25.97
C ARG A 51 3.93 9.23 27.24
N ARG A 52 3.02 8.26 27.25
CA ARG A 52 2.04 8.04 28.33
C ARG A 52 2.35 6.86 29.23
N THR A 53 3.37 6.07 28.91
CA THR A 53 3.74 4.89 29.70
C THR A 53 5.19 4.97 30.16
N LYS A 54 5.46 4.37 31.32
CA LYS A 54 6.81 4.10 31.84
C LYS A 54 7.05 2.60 32.05
N ASP A 55 6.06 1.76 31.74
CA ASP A 55 6.18 0.31 31.83
C ASP A 55 7.22 -0.17 30.82
N PRO A 56 8.33 -0.81 31.25
CA PRO A 56 9.41 -1.21 30.36
C PRO A 56 8.97 -2.15 29.23
N ALA A 57 8.05 -3.07 29.50
CA ALA A 57 7.55 -4.01 28.50
C ALA A 57 6.70 -3.29 27.44
N LEU A 58 5.83 -2.38 27.88
CA LEU A 58 5.01 -1.59 26.96
C LEU A 58 5.87 -0.59 26.16
N VAL A 59 6.88 0.01 26.78
CA VAL A 59 7.85 0.88 26.09
C VAL A 59 8.57 0.11 24.98
N ALA A 60 9.04 -1.10 25.25
CA ALA A 60 9.70 -1.94 24.25
C ALA A 60 8.75 -2.28 23.09
N SER A 61 7.53 -2.71 23.39
CA SER A 61 6.51 -3.07 22.38
C SER A 61 6.13 -1.88 21.51
N LEU A 62 5.81 -0.72 22.10
CA LEU A 62 5.41 0.47 21.34
C LEU A 62 6.58 1.06 20.53
N THR A 63 7.82 0.91 21.02
CA THR A 63 9.01 1.28 20.24
C THR A 63 9.11 0.39 18.99
N ALA A 64 8.96 -0.93 19.14
CA ALA A 64 8.97 -1.85 18.00
C ALA A 64 7.86 -1.53 16.99
N HIS A 65 6.63 -1.25 17.46
CA HIS A 65 5.53 -0.84 16.59
C HIS A 65 5.82 0.47 15.84
N ARG A 66 6.44 1.46 16.51
CA ARG A 66 6.84 2.72 15.89
C ARG A 66 7.86 2.50 14.77
N GLU A 67 8.92 1.73 15.04
CA GLU A 67 9.95 1.43 14.03
C GLU A 67 9.38 0.60 12.87
N GLN A 68 8.48 -0.34 13.16
CA GLN A 68 7.75 -1.09 12.13
C GLN A 68 6.92 -0.16 11.24
N ALA A 69 6.17 0.78 11.82
CA ALA A 69 5.40 1.75 11.05
C ALA A 69 6.31 2.61 10.15
N ARG A 70 7.49 3.04 10.65
CA ARG A 70 8.45 3.80 9.85
C ARG A 70 9.02 2.98 8.69
N ALA A 71 9.31 1.70 8.92
CA ALA A 71 9.77 0.80 7.88
C ALA A 71 8.68 0.55 6.82
N GLN A 72 7.42 0.39 7.24
CA GLN A 72 6.28 0.25 6.33
C GLN A 72 6.08 1.51 5.47
N GLU A 73 6.18 2.70 6.07
CA GLU A 73 6.11 3.98 5.35
C GLU A 73 7.14 4.03 4.21
N GLN A 74 8.42 3.75 4.51
CA GLN A 74 9.46 3.71 3.48
C GLN A 74 9.16 2.65 2.41
N ARG A 75 8.72 1.46 2.82
CA ARG A 75 8.42 0.38 1.88
C ARG A 75 7.25 0.73 0.96
N PHE A 76 6.25 1.48 1.42
CA PHE A 76 5.20 2.00 0.55
C PHE A 76 5.73 2.98 -0.48
N LEU A 77 6.63 3.89 -0.10
CA LEU A 77 7.28 4.81 -1.05
C LEU A 77 8.09 4.05 -2.11
N ASP A 78 8.81 3.00 -1.70
CA ASP A 78 9.54 2.13 -2.62
C ASP A 78 8.58 1.40 -3.57
N LEU A 79 7.45 0.88 -3.07
CA LEU A 79 6.43 0.21 -3.89
C LEU A 79 5.77 1.16 -4.88
N ALA A 80 5.58 2.42 -4.51
CA ALA A 80 5.07 3.43 -5.40
C ALA A 80 6.06 3.71 -6.55
N ALA A 81 7.37 3.70 -6.28
CA ALA A 81 8.40 3.80 -7.31
C ALA A 81 8.51 2.50 -8.15
N ASP A 82 8.37 1.33 -7.52
CA ASP A 82 8.33 0.03 -8.18
C ASP A 82 7.17 -0.07 -9.18
N ASP A 83 6.01 0.53 -8.88
CA ASP A 83 4.84 0.56 -9.77
C ASP A 83 5.15 1.30 -11.09
N ILE A 84 5.77 2.47 -10.97
CA ILE A 84 6.26 3.25 -12.11
C ILE A 84 7.30 2.46 -12.91
N ALA A 85 8.26 1.84 -12.22
CA ALA A 85 9.30 1.04 -12.85
C ALA A 85 8.72 -0.20 -13.58
N ALA A 86 7.73 -0.87 -12.99
CA ALA A 86 7.08 -2.02 -13.59
C ALA A 86 6.33 -1.65 -14.87
N TYR A 87 5.59 -0.53 -14.87
CA TYR A 87 4.92 -0.02 -16.07
C TYR A 87 5.93 0.34 -17.17
N ARG A 88 7.04 1.01 -16.82
CA ARG A 88 8.14 1.29 -17.77
C ARG A 88 8.75 0.01 -18.34
N GLY A 89 8.86 -1.04 -17.53
CA GLY A 89 9.30 -2.36 -17.96
C GLY A 89 8.38 -2.96 -19.02
N VAL A 90 7.07 -2.91 -18.81
CA VAL A 90 6.07 -3.41 -19.77
C VAL A 90 6.13 -2.65 -21.08
N THR A 91 6.12 -1.31 -21.02
CA THR A 91 6.19 -0.47 -22.23
C THR A 91 7.50 -0.66 -23.00
N SER A 92 8.64 -0.80 -22.31
CA SER A 92 9.94 -1.08 -22.94
C SER A 92 9.97 -2.46 -23.61
N ALA A 93 9.39 -3.49 -22.97
CA ALA A 93 9.27 -4.81 -23.58
C ALA A 93 8.39 -4.78 -24.86
N LEU A 94 7.35 -3.94 -24.87
CA LEU A 94 6.49 -3.72 -26.03
C LEU A 94 7.19 -2.98 -27.19
N THR A 95 8.35 -2.34 -26.97
CA THR A 95 9.12 -1.69 -28.05
C THR A 95 10.23 -2.56 -28.63
N LEU A 96 10.52 -3.74 -28.05
CA LEU A 96 11.59 -4.62 -28.52
C LEU A 96 11.37 -5.10 -29.98
N PRO A 97 12.45 -5.35 -30.75
CA PRO A 97 12.35 -5.87 -32.11
C PRO A 97 11.57 -7.19 -32.20
N ARG A 98 11.01 -7.47 -33.39
CA ARG A 98 10.15 -8.65 -33.63
C ARG A 98 10.24 -9.19 -35.06
N SER A 99 11.34 -8.92 -35.75
CA SER A 99 11.54 -9.27 -37.16
C SER A 99 12.05 -10.70 -37.31
N THR A 100 12.92 -11.17 -36.41
CA THR A 100 13.48 -12.54 -36.45
C THR A 100 12.83 -13.47 -35.43
N PRO A 101 12.91 -14.81 -35.60
CA PRO A 101 12.45 -15.77 -34.60
C PRO A 101 13.09 -15.55 -33.22
N GLN A 102 14.40 -15.23 -33.19
CA GLN A 102 15.15 -14.95 -31.97
C GLN A 102 14.65 -13.68 -31.28
N GLU A 103 14.43 -12.61 -32.04
CA GLU A 103 13.86 -11.36 -31.52
C GLU A 103 12.46 -11.57 -30.96
N LYS A 104 11.61 -12.32 -31.66
CA LYS A 104 10.25 -12.66 -31.19
C LYS A 104 10.28 -13.43 -29.86
N ALA A 105 11.17 -14.42 -29.75
CA ALA A 105 11.32 -15.21 -28.52
C ALA A 105 11.82 -14.34 -27.36
N HIS A 106 12.83 -13.49 -27.59
CA HIS A 106 13.36 -12.58 -26.57
C HIS A 106 12.31 -11.56 -26.11
N ARG A 107 11.61 -10.93 -27.06
CA ARG A 107 10.52 -10.00 -26.78
C ARG A 107 9.40 -10.65 -25.96
N SER A 108 9.00 -11.87 -26.32
CA SER A 108 7.95 -12.60 -25.61
C SER A 108 8.36 -12.90 -24.16
N ALA A 109 9.60 -13.36 -23.94
CA ALA A 109 10.12 -13.62 -22.60
C ALA A 109 10.18 -12.35 -21.75
N ALA A 110 10.70 -11.24 -22.32
CA ALA A 110 10.77 -9.95 -21.64
C ALA A 110 9.39 -9.41 -21.27
N LEU A 111 8.41 -9.52 -22.18
CA LEU A 111 7.05 -9.08 -21.93
C LEU A 111 6.37 -9.91 -20.83
N HIS A 112 6.52 -11.23 -20.87
CA HIS A 112 5.95 -12.11 -19.84
C HIS A 112 6.51 -11.78 -18.43
N GLN A 113 7.83 -11.55 -18.33
CA GLN A 113 8.46 -11.16 -17.07
C GLN A 113 7.97 -9.77 -16.59
N ALA A 114 7.87 -8.80 -17.50
CA ALA A 114 7.42 -7.46 -17.16
C ALA A 114 5.96 -7.43 -16.71
N LEU A 115 5.08 -8.19 -17.37
CA LEU A 115 3.67 -8.30 -16.98
C LEU A 115 3.49 -8.99 -15.63
N ALA A 116 4.26 -10.04 -15.35
CA ALA A 116 4.24 -10.69 -14.04
C ALA A 116 4.64 -9.69 -12.95
N ARG A 117 5.74 -8.94 -13.14
CA ARG A 117 6.18 -7.90 -12.20
C ARG A 117 5.12 -6.81 -12.01
N ALA A 118 4.49 -6.34 -13.08
CA ALA A 118 3.43 -5.33 -13.03
C ALA A 118 2.22 -5.80 -12.21
N ALA A 119 1.93 -7.10 -12.17
CA ALA A 119 0.88 -7.67 -11.32
C ALA A 119 1.33 -7.93 -9.88
N GLU A 120 2.60 -8.27 -9.66
CA GLU A 120 3.17 -8.56 -8.33
C GLU A 120 3.32 -7.32 -7.46
N VAL A 121 3.73 -6.18 -8.02
CA VAL A 121 3.91 -4.92 -7.28
C VAL A 121 2.64 -4.48 -6.55
N PRO A 122 1.46 -4.35 -7.20
CA PRO A 122 0.24 -3.99 -6.51
C PRO A 122 -0.21 -5.06 -5.50
N LEU A 123 0.08 -6.34 -5.73
CA LEU A 123 -0.18 -7.37 -4.70
C LEU A 123 0.68 -7.13 -3.45
N ALA A 124 1.95 -6.77 -3.62
CA ALA A 124 2.83 -6.41 -2.51
C ALA A 124 2.32 -5.17 -1.76
N THR A 125 1.82 -4.15 -2.46
CA THR A 125 1.16 -2.99 -1.85
C THR A 125 -0.07 -3.39 -1.04
N ALA A 126 -0.93 -4.26 -1.58
CA ALA A 126 -2.11 -4.74 -0.86
C ALA A 126 -1.75 -5.52 0.41
N ARG A 127 -0.71 -6.36 0.35
CA ARG A 127 -0.22 -7.12 1.51
C ARG A 127 0.35 -6.20 2.59
N LEU A 128 1.18 -5.24 2.21
CA LEU A 128 1.73 -4.27 3.15
C LEU A 128 0.64 -3.42 3.82
N ALA A 129 -0.43 -3.11 3.08
CA ALA A 129 -1.60 -2.44 3.64
C ALA A 129 -2.36 -3.31 4.66
N ALA A 130 -2.49 -4.61 4.42
CA ALA A 130 -3.02 -5.55 5.42
C ALA A 130 -2.10 -5.66 6.65
N ASP A 131 -0.77 -5.61 6.46
CA ASP A 131 0.18 -5.58 7.58
C ASP A 131 0.06 -4.29 8.39
N ALA A 132 -0.20 -3.15 7.76
CA ALA A 132 -0.48 -1.87 8.42
C ALA A 132 -1.79 -1.94 9.24
N LEU A 133 -2.84 -2.59 8.73
CA LEU A 133 -4.08 -2.85 9.47
C LEU A 133 -3.86 -3.75 10.69
N THR A 134 -3.01 -4.77 10.54
CA THR A 134 -2.60 -5.64 11.65
C THR A 134 -1.87 -4.84 12.74
N LEU A 135 -0.97 -3.94 12.34
CA LEU A 135 -0.28 -3.04 13.26
C LEU A 135 -1.25 -2.07 13.95
N ALA A 136 -2.21 -1.51 13.21
CA ALA A 136 -3.26 -0.65 13.76
C ALA A 136 -4.08 -1.38 14.85
N ALA A 137 -4.44 -2.64 14.60
CA ALA A 137 -5.15 -3.48 15.57
C ALA A 137 -4.32 -3.72 16.84
N ALA A 138 -3.03 -4.02 16.71
CA ALA A 138 -2.14 -4.22 17.85
C ALA A 138 -1.96 -2.95 18.70
N MET A 139 -2.06 -1.77 18.06
CA MET A 139 -1.90 -0.48 18.72
C MET A 139 -3.18 0.10 19.31
N ALA A 140 -4.35 -0.31 18.82
CA ALA A 140 -5.65 0.23 19.23
C ALA A 140 -5.87 0.24 20.76
N PRO A 141 -5.51 -0.80 21.54
CA PRO A 141 -5.68 -0.80 23.00
C PRO A 141 -4.85 0.27 23.73
N PHE A 142 -3.74 0.71 23.11
CA PHE A 142 -2.80 1.68 23.70
C PHE A 142 -2.95 3.08 23.09
N CYS A 143 -3.87 3.25 22.14
CA CYS A 143 -4.10 4.50 21.45
C CYS A 143 -4.68 5.56 22.41
N PRO A 144 -3.99 6.70 22.62
CA PRO A 144 -4.51 7.73 23.49
C PRO A 144 -5.74 8.41 22.88
N PRO A 145 -6.68 8.93 23.70
CA PRO A 145 -7.89 9.60 23.19
C PRO A 145 -7.62 10.68 22.15
N VAL A 146 -6.56 11.46 22.33
CA VAL A 146 -6.15 12.54 21.42
C VAL A 146 -5.69 12.07 20.04
N ALA A 147 -5.41 10.77 19.86
CA ALA A 147 -4.94 10.19 18.60
C ALA A 147 -5.94 9.19 17.99
N ARG A 148 -7.17 9.09 18.55
CA ARG A 148 -8.17 8.14 18.05
C ARG A 148 -8.62 8.46 16.63
N SER A 149 -8.80 9.74 16.31
CA SER A 149 -9.10 10.18 14.94
C SER A 149 -7.96 9.81 13.99
N ASP A 150 -6.71 9.99 14.41
CA ASP A 150 -5.53 9.65 13.60
C ASP A 150 -5.43 8.15 13.35
N LEU A 151 -5.70 7.32 14.36
CA LEU A 151 -5.75 5.87 14.21
C LEU A 151 -6.89 5.46 13.27
N ALA A 152 -8.08 6.04 13.39
CA ALA A 152 -9.19 5.77 12.47
C ALA A 152 -8.85 6.17 11.03
N THR A 153 -8.25 7.35 10.82
CA THR A 153 -7.76 7.78 9.51
C THR A 153 -6.71 6.81 8.96
N ALA A 154 -5.76 6.35 9.78
CA ALA A 154 -4.78 5.35 9.36
C ALA A 154 -5.44 4.06 8.86
N VAL A 155 -6.45 3.57 9.57
CA VAL A 155 -7.18 2.35 9.21
C VAL A 155 -7.98 2.55 7.91
N HIS A 156 -8.66 3.68 7.73
CA HIS A 156 -9.35 3.99 6.47
C HIS A 156 -8.37 4.07 5.29
N LEU A 157 -7.22 4.74 5.46
CA LEU A 157 -6.21 4.86 4.42
C LEU A 157 -5.57 3.51 4.07
N ALA A 158 -5.26 2.68 5.08
CA ALA A 158 -4.72 1.34 4.84
C ALA A 158 -5.75 0.44 4.13
N ARG A 159 -7.03 0.50 4.51
CA ARG A 159 -8.11 -0.20 3.80
C ARG A 159 -8.20 0.27 2.34
N ALA A 160 -8.24 1.58 2.11
CA ALA A 160 -8.31 2.15 0.77
C ALA A 160 -7.09 1.76 -0.07
N ALA A 161 -5.89 1.78 0.51
CA ALA A 161 -4.66 1.33 -0.14
C ALA A 161 -4.76 -0.15 -0.56
N ALA A 162 -5.24 -1.04 0.32
CA ALA A 162 -5.41 -2.44 0.00
C ALA A 162 -6.43 -2.67 -1.13
N GLU A 163 -7.61 -2.05 -1.03
CA GLU A 163 -8.67 -2.19 -2.03
C GLU A 163 -8.27 -1.59 -3.39
N ALA A 164 -7.62 -0.43 -3.41
CA ALA A 164 -7.14 0.21 -4.63
C ALA A 164 -5.98 -0.59 -5.26
N ALA A 165 -5.04 -1.10 -4.47
CA ALA A 165 -3.97 -1.94 -4.97
C ALA A 165 -4.51 -3.25 -5.56
N VAL A 166 -5.51 -3.86 -4.93
CA VAL A 166 -6.22 -5.03 -5.47
C VAL A 166 -6.85 -4.73 -6.85
N ALA A 167 -7.44 -3.56 -7.06
CA ALA A 167 -7.96 -3.19 -8.38
C ALA A 167 -6.84 -3.10 -9.45
N ASN A 168 -5.63 -2.69 -9.06
CA ASN A 168 -4.46 -2.68 -9.94
C ASN A 168 -3.90 -4.09 -10.21
N VAL A 169 -3.98 -5.00 -9.24
CA VAL A 169 -3.71 -6.44 -9.48
C VAL A 169 -4.67 -6.98 -10.54
N ASP A 170 -5.96 -6.71 -10.39
CA ASP A 170 -6.99 -7.22 -11.30
C ASP A 170 -6.77 -6.70 -12.73
N ALA A 171 -6.45 -5.41 -12.88
CA ALA A 171 -6.15 -4.81 -14.18
C ALA A 171 -4.93 -5.46 -14.87
N ASN A 172 -3.84 -5.69 -14.14
CA ASN A 172 -2.64 -6.31 -14.70
C ASN A 172 -2.82 -7.81 -14.97
N ALA A 173 -3.61 -8.51 -14.15
CA ALA A 173 -3.88 -9.94 -14.32
C ALA A 173 -4.63 -10.27 -15.62
N LEU A 174 -5.34 -9.31 -16.21
CA LEU A 174 -5.98 -9.48 -17.54
C LEU A 174 -4.96 -9.66 -18.67
N SER A 175 -3.74 -9.18 -18.49
CA SER A 175 -2.66 -9.31 -19.47
C SER A 175 -1.83 -10.60 -19.29
N LEU A 176 -2.14 -11.40 -18.27
CA LEU A 176 -1.46 -12.66 -17.99
C LEU A 176 -2.24 -13.85 -18.58
N ASP A 177 -1.50 -14.79 -19.18
CA ASP A 177 -2.04 -16.07 -19.61
C ASP A 177 -2.53 -16.89 -18.40
N ASP A 178 -3.38 -17.90 -18.64
CA ASP A 178 -3.81 -18.86 -17.61
C ASP A 178 -2.67 -19.79 -17.18
N SER A 179 -1.76 -19.21 -16.43
CA SER A 179 -0.54 -19.81 -15.91
C SER A 179 -0.67 -20.13 -14.42
N PRO A 180 0.17 -21.02 -13.87
CA PRO A 180 0.28 -21.20 -12.42
C PRO A 180 0.51 -19.88 -11.67
N VAL A 181 1.27 -18.94 -12.27
CA VAL A 181 1.53 -17.60 -11.72
C VAL A 181 0.23 -16.81 -11.57
N ARG A 182 -0.62 -16.78 -12.62
CA ARG A 182 -1.91 -16.08 -12.56
C ARG A 182 -2.85 -16.68 -11.53
N ARG A 183 -2.87 -18.01 -11.39
CA ARG A 183 -3.71 -18.69 -10.39
C ARG A 183 -3.27 -18.41 -8.95
N GLU A 184 -1.96 -18.41 -8.69
CA GLU A 184 -1.43 -18.03 -7.38
C GLU A 184 -1.70 -16.55 -7.08
N LEU A 185 -1.52 -15.66 -8.06
CA LEU A 185 -1.86 -14.24 -7.94
C LEU A 185 -3.34 -14.05 -7.58
N ALA A 186 -4.26 -14.75 -8.26
CA ALA A 186 -5.69 -14.69 -7.99
C ALA A 186 -6.04 -15.14 -6.57
N ARG A 187 -5.43 -16.23 -6.10
CA ARG A 187 -5.60 -16.72 -4.72
C ARG A 187 -5.11 -15.68 -3.71
N ALA A 188 -3.86 -15.24 -3.83
CA ALA A 188 -3.25 -14.27 -2.93
C ALA A 188 -4.02 -12.95 -2.90
N ARG A 189 -4.49 -12.47 -4.06
CA ARG A 189 -5.35 -11.29 -4.18
C ARG A 189 -6.66 -11.46 -3.42
N SER A 190 -7.31 -12.63 -3.51
CA SER A 190 -8.57 -12.89 -2.81
C SER A 190 -8.37 -12.91 -1.29
N GLU A 191 -7.32 -13.61 -0.83
CA GLU A 191 -6.95 -13.72 0.58
C GLU A 191 -6.69 -12.34 1.19
N VAL A 192 -5.83 -11.53 0.56
CA VAL A 192 -5.49 -10.19 1.09
C VAL A 192 -6.68 -9.24 1.07
N SER A 193 -7.51 -9.28 0.02
CA SER A 193 -8.69 -8.42 -0.10
C SER A 193 -9.73 -8.71 0.97
N THR A 194 -9.90 -10.00 1.33
CA THR A 194 -10.82 -10.43 2.38
C THR A 194 -10.26 -10.07 3.76
N ALA A 195 -9.00 -10.38 4.02
CA ALA A 195 -8.34 -10.11 5.30
C ALA A 195 -8.32 -8.61 5.61
N ALA A 196 -7.92 -7.76 4.65
CA ALA A 196 -7.83 -6.32 4.87
C ALA A 196 -9.20 -5.70 5.22
N ARG A 197 -10.29 -6.12 4.56
CA ARG A 197 -11.63 -5.62 4.89
C ARG A 197 -12.05 -6.00 6.31
N ALA A 198 -11.91 -7.28 6.66
CA ALA A 198 -12.29 -7.79 7.97
C ALA A 198 -11.46 -7.12 9.09
N GLN A 199 -10.15 -6.96 8.90
CA GLN A 199 -9.27 -6.29 9.86
C GLN A 199 -9.63 -4.82 10.04
N ALA A 200 -9.86 -4.09 8.95
CA ALA A 200 -10.23 -2.69 9.02
C ALA A 200 -11.55 -2.49 9.78
N GLU A 201 -12.57 -3.31 9.49
CA GLU A 201 -13.86 -3.27 10.20
C GLU A 201 -13.72 -3.58 11.68
N ALA A 202 -12.93 -4.60 12.03
CA ALA A 202 -12.70 -4.98 13.42
C ALA A 202 -12.02 -3.87 14.25
N VAL A 203 -11.16 -3.05 13.64
CA VAL A 203 -10.51 -1.91 14.31
C VAL A 203 -11.41 -0.67 14.32
N LEU A 204 -12.10 -0.39 13.21
CA LEU A 204 -12.94 0.81 13.08
C LEU A 204 -14.18 0.75 13.98
N ALA A 205 -14.89 -0.37 14.04
CA ALA A 205 -16.16 -0.46 14.78
C ALA A 205 -16.08 0.08 16.23
N PRO A 206 -15.13 -0.35 17.09
CA PRO A 206 -15.01 0.21 18.44
C PRO A 206 -14.48 1.66 18.47
N LEU A 207 -13.64 2.05 17.50
CA LEU A 207 -13.12 3.43 17.42
C LEU A 207 -14.21 4.42 17.01
N GLU A 208 -15.07 4.05 16.06
CA GLU A 208 -16.19 4.87 15.59
C GLU A 208 -17.19 5.10 16.71
N VAL A 209 -17.57 4.06 17.48
CA VAL A 209 -18.43 4.23 18.67
C VAL A 209 -17.84 5.26 19.63
N ALA A 210 -16.54 5.19 19.91
CA ALA A 210 -15.87 6.16 20.79
C ALA A 210 -15.80 7.58 20.20
N LEU A 211 -15.61 7.71 18.88
CA LEU A 211 -15.54 9.00 18.18
C LEU A 211 -16.93 9.63 17.97
N GLN A 212 -17.98 8.82 17.93
CA GLN A 212 -19.36 9.22 17.70
C GLN A 212 -20.15 9.44 18.99
N ALA A 213 -19.54 9.21 20.17
CA ALA A 213 -20.19 9.38 21.47
C ALA A 213 -20.80 10.78 21.72
N TRP A 214 -20.44 11.80 20.92
CA TRP A 214 -21.04 13.14 20.97
C TRP A 214 -22.40 13.25 20.26
N LEU A 215 -22.77 12.28 19.42
CA LEU A 215 -24.04 12.27 18.67
C LEU A 215 -25.23 11.90 19.56
N ASP A 216 -25.02 11.02 20.55
CA ASP A 216 -26.01 10.60 21.52
C ASP A 216 -25.51 10.92 22.94
N PRO A 217 -25.50 12.20 23.36
CA PRO A 217 -25.09 12.57 24.71
C PRO A 217 -26.10 12.03 25.75
N PRO A 218 -25.63 11.64 26.95
CA PRO A 218 -26.45 11.06 28.01
C PRO A 218 -27.54 11.99 28.54
#